data_AF-A0A348YYU0-F1
#
_entry.id   AF-A0A348YYU0-F1
#
_cell.length_a   1.000
_cell.length_b   1.000
_cell.length_c   1.000
_cell.angle_alpha   90.00
_cell.angle_beta   90.00
_cell.angle_gamma   90.00
#
_symmetry.space_group_name_H-M   'P 1'
#
loop_
_entity.id
_entity.type
_entity.pdbx_description
1 polymer ?
#
loop_
_entity_poly.entity_id
_entity_poly.type
_entity_poly.pdbx_seq_one_letter_code
_entity_poly.pdbx_strand_id
1 'polypeptide(L)' 'NILEDIKKRDYIDSNREVDPLRKAEDAIEIDTSTMGISEVVDAISKYISYINVDK' A
#
# COMPACT_ATOMS: atom_id res chain seq x y z
N ASN A 1 0.88 -8.91 -22.68
CA ASN A 1 0.00 -7.72 -22.51
C ASN A 1 0.33 -7.21 -21.13
N ILE A 2 0.76 -5.96 -20.99
CA ILE A 2 1.24 -5.40 -19.71
C ILE A 2 0.26 -5.67 -18.56
N LEU A 3 -1.05 -5.58 -18.81
CA LEU A 3 -2.06 -5.87 -17.79
C LEU A 3 -2.00 -7.32 -17.28
N GLU A 4 -1.82 -8.28 -18.19
CA GLU A 4 -1.71 -9.69 -17.83
C GLU A 4 -0.41 -9.99 -17.08
N ASP A 5 0.67 -9.29 -17.43
CA ASP A 5 1.95 -9.41 -16.73
C ASP A 5 1.86 -8.87 -15.29
N ILE A 6 1.15 -7.75 -15.09
CA ILE A 6 0.87 -7.19 -13.76
C ILE A 6 0.02 -8.15 -12.92
N LYS A 7 -1.11 -8.62 -13.46
CA LYS A 7 -1.98 -9.59 -12.76
C LYS A 7 -1.23 -10.85 -12.36
N LYS A 8 -0.39 -11.38 -13.26
CA LYS A 8 0.42 -12.56 -13.00
C LYS A 8 1.39 -12.32 -11.85
N ARG A 9 2.07 -11.17 -11.82
CA ARG A 9 2.97 -10.79 -10.72
C ARG A 9 2.21 -10.66 -9.41
N ASP A 10 1.08 -9.97 -9.39
CA ASP A 10 0.31 -9.75 -8.16
C ASP A 10 -0.19 -11.08 -7.58
N TYR A 11 -0.59 -12.03 -8.43
CA TYR A 11 -0.93 -13.40 -8.03
C TYR A 11 0.28 -14.13 -7.43
N ILE A 12 1.43 -14.11 -8.10
CA ILE A 12 2.65 -14.77 -7.61
C ILE A 12 3.05 -14.19 -6.25
N ASP A 13 3.04 -12.87 -6.10
CA ASP A 13 3.47 -12.18 -4.89
C ASP A 13 2.59 -12.50 -3.68
N SER A 14 1.27 -12.59 -3.88
CA SER A 14 0.31 -12.90 -2.82
C SER A 14 0.28 -14.39 -2.44
N ASN A 15 0.81 -15.29 -3.28
CA ASN A 15 0.74 -16.76 -3.09
C ASN A 15 2.12 -17.41 -2.86
N ARG A 16 3.19 -16.64 -2.60
CA ARG A 16 4.51 -17.21 -2.30
C ARG A 16 4.44 -18.05 -1.02
N GLU A 17 5.11 -19.21 -1.01
CA GLU A 17 5.17 -20.08 0.18
C GLU A 17 5.90 -19.41 1.36
N VAL A 18 6.87 -18.54 1.05
CA VAL A 18 7.68 -17.80 2.02
C VAL A 18 7.47 -16.31 1.79
N ASP A 19 7.22 -15.58 2.89
CA ASP A 19 6.96 -14.13 2.92
C ASP A 19 5.95 -13.65 1.85
N PRO A 20 4.71 -14.19 1.82
CA PRO A 20 3.68 -13.75 0.89
C PRO A 20 3.35 -12.28 1.12
N LEU A 21 3.12 -11.54 0.03
CA LEU A 21 2.65 -10.17 0.10
C LEU A 21 1.24 -10.14 0.68
N ARG A 22 1.12 -9.61 1.91
CA ARG A 22 -0.15 -9.42 2.60
C ARG A 22 -0.11 -8.15 3.44
N LYS A 23 -1.29 -7.57 3.66
CA LYS A 23 -1.46 -6.44 4.56
C LYS A 23 -1.33 -6.91 6.02
N ALA A 24 -0.62 -6.14 6.85
CA ALA A 24 -0.57 -6.38 8.28
C ALA A 24 -1.92 -6.05 8.94
N GLU A 25 -2.21 -6.64 10.09
CA GLU A 25 -3.51 -6.44 10.78
C GLU A 25 -3.74 -4.98 11.21
N ASP A 26 -2.65 -4.27 11.54
CA ASP A 26 -2.64 -2.87 11.96
C ASP A 26 -2.35 -1.90 10.80
N ALA A 27 -2.16 -2.41 9.58
CA ALA A 27 -1.83 -1.56 8.45
C ALA A 27 -3.03 -0.71 8.00
N ILE A 28 -2.76 0.56 7.75
CA ILE A 28 -3.73 1.51 7.20
C ILE A 28 -3.67 1.42 5.67
N GLU A 29 -4.82 1.26 5.02
CA GLU A 29 -4.88 1.26 3.54
C GLU A 29 -4.98 2.69 3.00
N ILE A 30 -4.25 2.94 1.92
CA ILE A 30 -4.36 4.17 1.16
C ILE A 30 -4.47 3.77 -0.31
N ASP A 31 -5.68 3.86 -0.87
CA ASP A 31 -5.91 3.67 -2.30
C ASP A 31 -5.50 4.94 -3.05
N THR A 32 -4.47 4.84 -3.88
CA THR A 32 -3.90 5.97 -4.64
C THR A 32 -4.32 5.97 -6.11
N SER A 33 -5.33 5.19 -6.49
CA SER A 33 -5.73 5.00 -7.91
C SER A 33 -6.07 6.31 -8.63
N THR A 34 -6.51 7.33 -7.91
CA THR A 34 -6.89 8.65 -8.44
C THR A 34 -6.05 9.81 -7.92
N MET A 35 -4.95 9.52 -7.22
CA MET A 35 -4.14 10.54 -6.53
C MET A 35 -2.88 10.90 -7.30
N GLY A 36 -2.51 12.18 -7.27
CA GLY A 36 -1.18 12.65 -7.66
C GLY A 36 -0.14 12.37 -6.57
N ILE A 37 1.14 12.41 -6.94
CA ILE A 37 2.26 12.07 -6.04
C ILE A 37 2.23 12.92 -4.75
N SER A 38 2.03 14.24 -4.86
CA SER A 38 1.97 15.13 -3.69
C SER A 38 0.82 14.77 -2.75
N GLU A 39 -0.35 14.41 -3.30
CA GLU A 39 -1.51 14.01 -2.50
C GLU A 39 -1.25 12.73 -1.72
N VAL A 40 -0.52 11.77 -2.32
CA VAL A 40 -0.11 10.53 -1.65
C VAL A 40 0.82 10.83 -0.48
N VAL A 41 1.82 11.70 -0.69
CA VAL A 41 2.76 12.11 0.37
C VAL A 41 2.01 12.81 1.51
N ASP A 42 1.08 13.70 1.19
CA ASP A 42 0.27 14.40 2.18
C ASP A 42 -0.63 13.43 2.96
N ALA A 43 -1.24 12.45 2.29
CA ALA A 43 -2.06 11.42 2.94
C ALA A 43 -1.25 10.60 3.95
N ILE A 44 -0.05 10.15 3.56
CA ILE A 44 0.86 9.42 4.46
C ILE A 44 1.30 10.31 5.64
N SER A 45 1.66 11.57 5.37
CA SER A 45 2.17 12.51 6.39
C SER A 45 1.13 12.83 7.47
N LYS A 46 -0.16 12.85 7.12
CA LYS A 46 -1.25 13.03 8.09
C LYS A 46 -1.24 11.92 9.14
N TYR A 47 -1.19 10.65 8.74
CA TYR A 47 -1.19 9.54 9.69
C TYR A 47 0.04 9.58 10.62
N ILE A 48 1.20 9.99 10.12
CA ILE A 48 2.40 10.16 10.96
C ILE A 48 2.23 11.31 11.96
N SER A 49 1.68 12.44 11.51
CA SER A 49 1.50 13.63 12.35
C SER A 49 0.47 13.42 13.45
N TYR A 50 -0.64 12.73 13.16
CA TYR A 50 -1.62 12.34 14.19
C TYR A 50 -0.99 11.49 15.31
N ILE A 51 -0.04 10.62 14.98
CA ILE A 51 0.64 9.78 15.99
C ILE A 51 1.53 10.61 16.94
N ASN A 52 1.99 11.80 16.52
CA ASN A 52 2.92 12.62 17.31
C ASN A 52 2.22 13.64 18.24
N VAL A 53 0.90 13.82 18.13
CA VAL A 53 0.15 14.77 18.99
C VAL A 53 -0.27 14.11 20.32
N ASP A 54 -0.36 12.79 20.35
CA ASP A 54 -0.85 12.02 21.51
C ASP A 54 0.27 11.31 22.30
N LYS A 55 1.53 11.76 22.18
CA LYS A 55 2.67 11.31 23.00
C LYS A 55 3.25 12.41 23.87
#